data_AF-A0A671PA26-F1
#
_entry.id   AF-A0A671PA26-F1
#
_cell.length_a   1.000
_cell.length_b   1.000
_cell.length_c   1.000
_cell.angle_alpha   90.00
_cell.angle_beta   90.00
_cell.angle_gamma   90.00
#
_symmetry.space_group_name_H-M   'P 1'
#
loop_
_entity.id
_entity.type
_entity.pdbx_description
1 polymer ?
#
loop_
_entity_poly.entity_id
_entity_poly.type
_entity_poly.pdbx_seq_one_letter_code
_entity_poly.pdbx_strand_id
1 'polypeptide(L)'
;MLTVRSSSGTEFFIPHTYVSKVHNRWLFERITRRNAEQLLMLPPNYSGCFLIRESQSFPGSYSLSMRQDGGHVHNVKHYRIHQLHNGWYYVHHSHYFSTLTQLVDYYSLCCILMRIKTAFESVAIQRSSLNWRDLSRSMVQRQLKGTNQESLVSEGLRETMKAYFYVTESSDCED
;
A
#
# COMPACT_ATOMS: atom_id res chain seq x y z
N MET A 1 2.27 -0.69 -15.52
CA MET A 1 3.65 -0.64 -15.00
C MET A 1 3.98 0.83 -14.79
N LEU A 2 4.71 1.20 -13.74
CA LEU A 2 5.27 2.55 -13.60
C LEU A 2 6.75 2.47 -13.93
N THR A 3 7.21 3.34 -14.83
CA THR A 3 8.61 3.46 -15.21
C THR A 3 9.25 4.53 -14.35
N VAL A 4 10.28 4.16 -13.58
CA VAL A 4 11.08 5.08 -12.77
C VAL A 4 12.45 5.20 -13.40
N ARG A 5 12.87 6.42 -13.71
CA ARG A 5 14.20 6.69 -14.27
C ARG A 5 15.14 7.18 -13.17
N SER A 6 16.26 6.49 -13.00
CA SER A 6 17.33 6.90 -12.09
C SER A 6 18.13 8.08 -12.66
N SER A 7 18.84 8.81 -11.80
CA SER A 7 19.80 9.86 -12.18
C SER A 7 20.93 9.33 -13.07
N SER A 8 21.23 8.03 -12.99
CA SER A 8 22.16 7.33 -13.89
C SER A 8 21.61 7.05 -15.29
N GLY A 9 20.36 7.44 -15.57
CA GLY A 9 19.68 7.18 -16.85
C GLY A 9 19.07 5.78 -16.97
N THR A 10 19.29 4.91 -15.98
CA THR A 10 18.71 3.56 -15.94
C THR A 10 17.21 3.60 -15.67
N GLU A 11 16.43 2.87 -16.47
CA GLU A 11 14.98 2.73 -16.29
C GLU A 11 14.67 1.47 -15.48
N PHE A 12 13.83 1.66 -14.46
CA PHE A 12 13.34 0.60 -13.59
C PHE A 12 11.83 0.49 -13.75
N PHE A 13 11.34 -0.75 -13.83
CA PHE A 13 9.92 -0.99 -13.93
C PHE A 13 9.34 -1.46 -12.60
N ILE A 14 8.37 -0.71 -12.10
CA ILE A 14 7.66 -1.02 -10.86
C ILE A 14 6.25 -1.49 -11.24
N PRO A 15 5.85 -2.72 -10.87
CA PRO A 15 4.49 -3.17 -11.12
C PRO A 15 3.49 -2.31 -10.34
N HIS A 16 2.29 -2.08 -10.89
CA HIS A 16 1.28 -1.23 -10.22
C HIS A 16 0.87 -1.74 -8.84
N THR A 17 1.05 -3.03 -8.58
CA THR A 17 0.81 -3.67 -7.29
C THR A 17 1.74 -3.17 -6.17
N TYR A 18 2.86 -2.54 -6.53
CA TYR A 18 3.85 -1.96 -5.63
C TYR A 18 3.74 -0.44 -5.51
N VAL A 19 2.68 0.18 -6.05
CA VAL A 19 2.50 1.63 -5.98
C VAL A 19 1.12 2.00 -5.46
N SER A 20 1.09 2.93 -4.50
CA SER A 20 -0.11 3.58 -4.01
C SER A 20 -0.36 4.86 -4.80
N LYS A 21 -1.61 5.09 -5.20
CA LYS A 21 -2.05 6.43 -5.62
C LYS A 21 -2.32 7.26 -4.37
N VAL A 22 -1.85 8.51 -4.38
CA VAL A 22 -2.03 9.44 -3.27
C VAL A 22 -2.87 10.61 -3.72
N HIS A 23 -4.00 10.83 -3.05
CA HIS A 23 -4.87 11.99 -3.25
C HIS A 23 -4.69 12.98 -2.09
N ASN A 24 -4.68 14.27 -2.43
CA ASN A 24 -4.59 15.38 -1.46
C ASN A 24 -3.40 15.32 -0.48
N ARG A 25 -2.38 14.50 -0.78
CA ARG A 25 -1.18 14.18 0.03
C ARG A 25 -1.44 13.42 1.34
N TRP A 26 -2.67 12.97 1.59
CA TRP A 26 -3.03 12.24 2.81
C TRP A 26 -3.97 11.06 2.58
N LEU A 27 -4.61 10.92 1.42
CA LEU A 27 -5.48 9.79 1.10
C LEU A 27 -4.72 8.78 0.25
N PHE A 28 -4.47 7.60 0.80
CA PHE A 28 -3.69 6.53 0.19
C PHE A 28 -4.58 5.38 -0.24
N GLU A 29 -4.52 5.05 -1.53
CA GLU A 29 -5.23 3.90 -2.08
C GLU A 29 -4.39 2.63 -1.95
N ARG A 30 -5.06 1.50 -1.65
CA ARG A 30 -4.46 0.15 -1.69
C ARG A 30 -3.24 -0.04 -0.78
N ILE A 31 -3.11 0.77 0.28
CA ILE A 31 -2.06 0.60 1.28
C ILE A 31 -2.52 -0.29 2.45
N THR A 32 -1.66 -1.22 2.86
CA THR A 32 -1.93 -2.07 4.04
C THR A 32 -1.71 -1.29 5.33
N ARG A 33 -2.26 -1.81 6.45
CA ARG A 33 -1.97 -1.28 7.79
C ARG A 33 -0.47 -1.20 8.07
N ARG A 34 0.26 -2.29 7.79
CA ARG A 34 1.71 -2.38 8.01
C ARG A 34 2.48 -1.35 7.18
N ASN A 35 2.08 -1.15 5.94
CA ASN A 35 2.77 -0.23 5.04
C ASN A 35 2.51 1.22 5.44
N ALA A 36 1.30 1.53 5.92
CA ALA A 36 1.02 2.83 6.52
C ALA A 36 1.90 3.10 7.74
N GLU A 37 2.10 2.11 8.61
CA GLU A 37 3.00 2.23 9.76
C GLU A 37 4.44 2.51 9.32
N GLN A 38 4.95 1.75 8.34
CA GLN A 38 6.29 1.98 7.79
C GLN A 38 6.45 3.39 7.20
N LEU A 39 5.50 3.85 6.38
CA LEU A 39 5.56 5.18 5.78
C LEU A 39 5.57 6.29 6.84
N LEU A 40 4.77 6.16 7.89
CA LEU A 40 4.71 7.14 8.98
C LEU A 40 6.01 7.18 9.81
N MET A 41 6.75 6.07 9.84
CA MET A 41 8.04 5.97 10.53
C MET A 41 9.23 6.45 9.70
N LEU A 42 9.06 6.68 8.39
CA LEU A 42 10.14 7.22 7.55
C LEU A 42 10.48 8.67 7.95
N PRO A 43 11.77 9.02 8.08
CA PRO A 43 12.19 10.42 8.13
C PRO A 43 11.76 11.18 6.86
N PRO A 44 11.41 12.48 6.93
CA PRO A 44 11.38 13.36 8.10
C PRO A 44 9.99 13.44 8.75
N ASN A 45 9.21 12.35 8.79
CA ASN A 45 7.91 12.37 9.47
C ASN A 45 8.11 12.43 11.00
N TYR A 46 7.25 13.19 11.69
CA TYR A 46 7.27 13.41 13.14
C TYR A 46 5.96 12.93 13.79
N SER A 47 5.87 12.99 15.12
CA SER A 47 4.60 12.76 15.82
C SER A 47 3.51 13.70 15.33
N GLY A 48 2.28 13.21 15.24
CA GLY A 48 1.16 13.91 14.61
C GLY A 48 1.08 13.70 13.10
N CYS A 49 2.14 13.16 12.46
CA CYS A 49 2.04 12.78 11.04
C CYS A 49 0.93 11.74 10.84
N PHE A 50 0.10 11.93 9.81
CA PHE A 50 -1.01 11.02 9.53
C PHE A 50 -1.18 10.71 8.04
N LEU A 51 -1.94 9.64 7.78
CA LEU A 51 -2.53 9.34 6.49
C LEU A 51 -3.89 8.66 6.69
N ILE A 52 -4.78 8.81 5.71
CA ILE A 52 -6.02 8.06 5.60
C ILE A 52 -5.82 7.00 4.53
N ARG A 53 -6.21 5.77 4.82
CA ARG A 53 -6.16 4.65 3.89
C ARG A 53 -7.52 3.99 3.76
N GLU A 54 -7.80 3.46 2.58
CA GLU A 54 -8.93 2.56 2.41
C GLU A 54 -8.65 1.23 3.13
N SER A 55 -9.67 0.68 3.80
CA SER A 55 -9.58 -0.60 4.48
C SER A 55 -9.62 -1.73 3.47
N GLN A 56 -8.53 -2.50 3.38
CA GLN A 56 -8.48 -3.71 2.54
C GLN A 56 -9.47 -4.79 2.99
N SER A 57 -9.81 -4.85 4.28
CA SER A 57 -10.74 -5.84 4.84
C SER A 57 -12.21 -5.43 4.70
N PHE A 58 -12.48 -4.14 4.48
CA PHE A 58 -13.84 -3.60 4.38
C PHE A 58 -13.86 -2.54 3.27
N PRO A 59 -14.10 -2.95 2.02
CA PRO A 59 -14.20 -2.03 0.89
C PRO A 59 -15.20 -0.89 1.19
N GLY A 60 -14.85 0.34 0.86
CA GLY A 60 -15.66 1.52 1.19
C GLY A 60 -15.52 2.05 2.62
N SER A 61 -14.73 1.41 3.49
CA SER A 61 -14.40 1.94 4.81
C SER A 61 -13.00 2.55 4.83
N TYR A 62 -12.83 3.66 5.54
CA TYR A 62 -11.54 4.33 5.69
C TYR A 62 -10.96 4.15 7.09
N SER A 63 -9.64 4.25 7.19
CA SER A 63 -8.89 4.25 8.45
C SER A 63 -7.91 5.40 8.47
N LEU A 64 -7.90 6.17 9.56
CA LEU A 64 -6.92 7.20 9.86
C LEU A 64 -5.77 6.57 10.65
N SER A 65 -4.56 6.56 10.08
CA SER A 65 -3.33 6.11 10.72
C SER A 65 -2.48 7.32 11.11
N MET A 66 -2.07 7.42 12.36
CA MET A 66 -1.33 8.58 12.90
C MET A 66 -0.17 8.14 13.76
N ARG A 67 1.01 8.72 13.52
CA ARG A 67 2.18 8.56 14.37
C ARG A 67 2.03 9.35 15.66
N GLN A 68 2.42 8.75 16.77
CA GLN A 68 2.51 9.37 18.08
C GLN A 68 3.94 9.29 18.60
N ASP A 69 4.29 10.19 19.51
CA ASP A 69 5.50 10.05 20.32
C ASP A 69 5.17 9.19 21.55
N GLY A 70 6.03 8.23 21.84
CA GLY A 70 5.77 7.31 22.94
C GLY A 70 6.73 6.13 22.99
N GLY A 71 8.05 6.35 22.91
CA GLY A 71 9.12 5.43 23.35
C GLY A 71 9.19 4.00 22.76
N HIS A 72 8.17 3.49 22.09
CA HIS A 72 8.05 2.13 21.61
C HIS A 72 8.18 2.06 20.09
N VAL A 73 8.43 0.84 19.61
CA VAL A 73 8.68 0.50 18.19
C VAL A 73 7.40 0.57 17.34
N HIS A 74 6.22 0.74 17.96
CA HIS A 74 4.90 0.68 17.31
C HIS A 74 4.00 1.88 17.67
N ASN A 75 4.49 3.10 17.49
CA ASN A 75 3.75 4.30 17.90
C ASN A 75 2.77 4.82 16.84
N VAL A 76 2.03 3.95 16.16
CA VAL A 76 1.00 4.38 15.20
C VAL A 76 -0.37 3.98 15.71
N LYS A 77 -1.23 4.97 15.96
CA LYS A 77 -2.63 4.75 16.28
C LYS A 77 -3.47 4.69 15.01
N HIS A 78 -4.44 3.79 15.00
CA HIS A 78 -5.36 3.58 13.89
C HIS A 78 -6.78 3.85 14.37
N TYR A 79 -7.46 4.80 13.75
CA TYR A 79 -8.84 5.14 14.01
C TYR A 79 -9.71 4.72 12.83
N ARG A 80 -10.83 4.07 13.10
CA ARG A 80 -11.81 3.74 12.06
C ARG A 80 -12.62 4.99 11.72
N ILE A 81 -12.72 5.29 10.43
CA ILE A 81 -13.64 6.31 9.93
C ILE A 81 -14.92 5.58 9.52
N HIS A 82 -16.01 5.89 10.20
CA HIS A 82 -17.32 5.35 9.93
C HIS A 82 -18.02 6.23 8.90
N GLN A 83 -18.80 5.59 8.02
CA GLN A 83 -19.67 6.27 7.06
C GLN A 83 -21.13 5.96 7.42
N LEU A 84 -21.94 6.99 7.47
CA LEU A 84 -23.38 6.92 7.68
C LEU A 84 -24.11 6.64 6.36
N HIS A 85 -25.37 6.22 6.45
CA HIS A 85 -26.22 5.94 5.27
C HIS A 85 -26.44 7.19 4.39
N ASN A 86 -26.38 8.39 4.98
CA ASN A 86 -26.47 9.67 4.26
C ASN A 86 -25.14 10.12 3.63
N GLY A 87 -24.10 9.28 3.70
CA GLY A 87 -22.78 9.55 3.13
C GLY A 87 -21.82 10.33 4.04
N TRP A 88 -22.25 10.75 5.23
CA TRP A 88 -21.40 11.52 6.15
C TRP A 88 -20.39 10.64 6.88
N TYR A 89 -19.25 11.22 7.25
CA TYR A 89 -18.13 10.56 7.89
C TYR A 89 -17.95 11.00 9.34
N TYR A 90 -17.53 10.09 10.21
CA TYR A 90 -17.13 10.41 11.58
C TYR A 90 -16.07 9.46 12.12
N VAL A 91 -15.25 9.95 13.05
CA VAL A 91 -14.34 9.12 13.88
C VAL A 91 -14.89 8.98 15.30
N HIS A 92 -15.48 10.05 15.84
CA HIS A 92 -16.14 10.08 17.13
C HIS A 92 -17.58 10.59 16.96
N HIS A 93 -18.54 10.06 17.73
CA HIS A 93 -19.97 10.36 17.59
C HIS A 93 -20.36 11.83 17.89
N SER A 94 -19.42 12.68 18.26
CA SER A 94 -19.67 14.11 18.51
C SER A 94 -19.52 15.00 17.28
N HIS A 95 -18.82 14.55 16.24
CA HIS A 95 -18.54 15.36 15.06
C HIS A 95 -18.72 14.55 13.77
N TYR A 96 -19.51 15.11 12.86
CA TYR A 96 -19.84 14.50 11.58
C TYR A 96 -19.46 15.43 10.43
N PHE A 97 -19.00 14.86 9.32
CA PHE A 97 -18.45 15.61 8.19
C PHE A 97 -19.03 15.10 6.88
N SER A 98 -19.38 16.00 5.96
CA SER A 98 -19.91 15.60 4.65
C SER A 98 -18.85 15.02 3.72
N THR A 99 -17.57 15.36 3.94
CA THR A 99 -16.43 14.87 3.15
C THR A 99 -15.24 14.52 4.05
N LEU A 100 -14.37 13.62 3.57
CA LEU A 100 -13.10 13.31 4.25
C LEU A 100 -12.20 14.54 4.39
N THR A 101 -12.26 15.46 3.42
CA THR A 101 -11.49 16.71 3.47
C THR A 101 -11.89 17.57 4.66
N GLN A 102 -13.20 17.75 4.89
CA GLN A 102 -13.70 18.49 6.06
C GLN A 102 -13.30 17.81 7.39
N LEU A 103 -13.32 16.48 7.43
CA LEU A 103 -12.85 15.71 8.58
C LEU A 103 -11.38 15.99 8.87
N VAL A 104 -10.53 15.94 7.84
CA VAL A 104 -9.10 16.23 7.96
C VAL A 104 -8.86 17.66 8.41
N ASP A 105 -9.52 18.63 7.79
CA ASP A 105 -9.35 20.05 8.11
C ASP A 105 -9.73 20.34 9.56
N TYR A 106 -10.83 19.75 10.06
CA TYR A 106 -11.23 19.86 11.46
C TYR A 106 -10.17 19.33 12.43
N TYR A 107 -9.66 18.11 12.22
CA TYR A 107 -8.67 17.51 13.11
C TYR A 107 -7.26 18.10 12.94
N SER A 108 -6.95 18.72 11.79
CA SER A 108 -5.73 19.50 11.59
C SER A 108 -5.75 20.82 12.35
N LEU A 109 -6.90 21.49 12.43
CA LEU A 109 -7.06 22.73 13.20
C LEU A 109 -6.95 22.50 14.72
N CYS A 110 -7.30 21.32 15.21
CA CYS A 110 -7.20 20.97 16.63
C CYS A 110 -5.75 20.62 17.07
N CYS A 111 -4.74 20.85 16.22
CA CYS A 111 -3.32 20.56 16.43
C CYS A 111 -2.97 19.06 16.54
N ILE A 112 -3.88 18.16 16.17
CA ILE A 112 -3.69 16.70 16.30
C ILE A 112 -3.04 16.12 15.03
N LEU A 113 -3.36 16.68 13.86
CA LEU A 113 -2.98 16.10 12.56
C LEU A 113 -2.00 16.97 11.76
N MET A 114 -0.79 16.47 11.56
CA MET A 114 0.19 17.00 10.62
C MET A 114 0.25 16.15 9.34
N ARG A 115 0.16 16.78 8.17
CA ARG A 115 0.28 16.05 6.89
C ARG A 115 1.69 15.47 6.76
N ILE A 116 1.83 14.24 6.26
CA ILE A 116 3.15 13.65 5.97
C ILE A 116 3.88 14.46 4.89
N LYS A 117 5.19 14.62 5.08
CA LYS A 117 6.05 15.39 4.16
C LYS A 117 6.66 14.51 3.07
N THR A 118 6.59 13.19 3.23
CA THR A 118 7.14 12.19 2.29
C THR A 118 6.18 11.79 1.16
N ALA A 119 4.96 12.33 1.13
CA ALA A 119 3.96 11.98 0.13
C ALA A 119 4.19 12.73 -1.20
N PHE A 120 4.82 12.04 -2.17
CA PHE A 120 4.74 12.38 -3.59
C PHE A 120 3.41 11.86 -4.18
N GLU A 121 3.07 12.26 -5.41
CA GLU A 121 1.83 11.86 -6.11
C GLU A 121 1.64 10.33 -6.19
N SER A 122 2.75 9.59 -6.15
CA SER A 122 2.77 8.13 -6.06
C SER A 122 3.81 7.67 -5.04
N VAL A 123 3.44 6.72 -4.19
CA VAL A 123 4.34 6.16 -3.17
C VAL A 123 4.56 4.68 -3.41
N ALA A 124 5.83 4.28 -3.52
CA ALA A 124 6.21 2.87 -3.59
C ALA A 124 5.87 2.18 -2.27
N ILE A 125 5.12 1.09 -2.34
CA ILE A 125 4.70 0.30 -1.20
C ILE A 125 5.57 -0.97 -1.14
N GLN A 126 6.20 -1.22 0.00
CA GLN A 126 6.80 -2.52 0.28
C GLN A 126 5.68 -3.54 0.52
N ARG A 127 5.59 -4.58 -0.31
CA ARG A 127 4.82 -5.77 0.05
C ARG A 127 5.73 -6.74 0.79
N SER A 128 5.15 -7.55 1.67
CA SER A 128 5.87 -8.68 2.28
C SER A 128 6.58 -9.44 1.17
N SER A 129 7.90 -9.57 1.27
CA SER A 129 8.71 -10.37 0.35
C SER A 129 8.01 -11.73 0.21
N LEU A 130 7.70 -12.13 -1.02
CA LEU A 130 7.32 -13.51 -1.31
C LEU A 130 8.34 -14.41 -0.63
N ASN A 131 7.91 -15.15 0.39
CA ASN A 131 8.79 -16.09 1.05
C ASN A 131 9.00 -17.24 0.06
N TRP A 132 10.18 -17.27 -0.56
CA TRP A 132 10.53 -18.25 -1.59
C TRP A 132 10.50 -19.69 -1.06
N ARG A 133 10.54 -19.87 0.27
CA ARG A 133 10.42 -21.18 0.93
C ARG A 133 8.97 -21.68 1.00
N ASP A 134 7.99 -20.78 0.98
CA ASP A 134 6.56 -21.10 1.08
C ASP A 134 5.87 -21.14 -0.30
N LEU A 135 6.63 -20.87 -1.36
CA LEU A 135 6.14 -20.83 -2.74
C LEU A 135 5.95 -22.25 -3.29
N SER A 136 4.71 -22.75 -3.26
CA SER A 136 4.38 -24.04 -3.86
C SER A 136 4.25 -23.97 -5.38
N ARG A 137 4.48 -25.09 -6.07
CA ARG A 137 4.39 -25.23 -7.55
C ARG A 137 3.04 -24.74 -8.10
N SER A 138 1.94 -24.93 -7.36
CA SER A 138 0.60 -24.48 -7.73
C SER A 138 0.38 -22.98 -7.57
N MET A 139 1.07 -22.32 -6.62
CA MET A 139 1.06 -20.86 -6.49
C MET A 139 1.85 -20.19 -7.61
N VAL A 140 2.98 -20.80 -8.02
CA VAL A 140 3.78 -20.32 -9.15
C VAL A 140 2.97 -20.41 -10.45
N GLN A 141 2.31 -21.54 -10.73
CA GLN A 141 1.43 -21.67 -11.90
C GLN A 141 0.27 -20.66 -11.91
N ARG A 142 -0.28 -20.30 -10.75
CA ARG A 142 -1.32 -19.26 -10.63
C ARG A 142 -0.79 -17.88 -11.02
N GLN A 143 0.41 -17.55 -10.57
CA GLN A 143 1.09 -16.30 -10.94
C GLN A 143 1.42 -16.23 -12.44
N LEU A 144 1.73 -17.37 -13.07
CA LEU A 144 1.99 -17.48 -14.50
C LEU A 144 0.71 -17.33 -15.35
N LYS A 145 -0.45 -17.76 -14.83
CA LYS A 145 -1.77 -17.66 -15.46
C LYS A 145 -2.49 -16.32 -15.22
N GLY A 146 -2.08 -15.56 -14.20
CA GLY A 146 -2.70 -14.29 -13.84
C GLY A 146 -2.60 -13.24 -14.97
N THR A 147 -3.74 -12.65 -15.35
CA THR A 147 -3.81 -11.48 -16.23
C THR A 147 -3.07 -10.30 -15.60
N ASN A 148 -2.45 -9.47 -16.46
CA ASN A 148 -1.41 -8.45 -16.17
C ASN A 148 -1.61 -7.47 -14.99
N GLN A 149 -2.76 -7.47 -14.32
CA GLN A 149 -3.07 -6.55 -13.21
C GLN A 149 -2.92 -7.16 -11.81
N GLU A 150 -2.85 -8.48 -11.65
CA GLU A 150 -2.71 -9.16 -10.33
C GLU A 150 -1.41 -9.95 -10.15
N SER A 151 -0.56 -10.03 -11.18
CA SER A 151 0.68 -10.81 -11.08
C SER A 151 1.67 -10.16 -10.10
N LEU A 152 2.16 -10.96 -9.15
CA LEU A 152 3.15 -10.53 -8.14
C LEU A 152 4.60 -10.60 -8.66
N VAL A 153 4.82 -11.06 -9.89
CA VAL A 153 6.13 -11.20 -10.53
C VAL A 153 6.22 -10.29 -11.76
N SER A 154 7.41 -9.72 -12.00
CA SER A 154 7.67 -8.92 -13.18
C SER A 154 7.57 -9.77 -14.46
N GLU A 155 7.32 -9.14 -15.59
CA GLU A 155 7.21 -9.81 -16.89
C GLU A 155 8.50 -10.58 -17.24
N GLY A 156 9.67 -9.97 -17.03
CA GLY A 156 10.95 -10.65 -17.23
C GLY A 156 11.11 -11.92 -16.38
N LEU A 157 10.79 -11.84 -15.08
CA LEU A 157 10.85 -13.02 -14.20
C LEU A 157 9.83 -14.09 -14.58
N ARG A 158 8.64 -13.68 -15.02
CA ARG A 158 7.57 -14.58 -15.49
C ARG A 158 8.02 -15.35 -16.73
N GLU A 159 8.63 -14.68 -17.70
CA GLU A 159 9.12 -15.34 -18.91
C GLU A 159 10.30 -16.28 -18.59
N THR A 160 11.21 -15.88 -17.71
CA THR A 160 12.28 -16.78 -17.24
C THR A 160 11.71 -18.02 -16.53
N MET A 161 10.69 -17.85 -15.68
CA MET A 161 10.02 -18.97 -15.02
C MET A 161 9.32 -19.89 -16.01
N LYS A 162 8.59 -19.35 -17.00
CA LYS A 162 7.96 -20.16 -18.06
C LYS A 162 8.97 -20.98 -18.84
N ALA A 163 10.08 -20.35 -19.24
CA ALA A 163 11.16 -21.02 -19.96
C ALA A 163 11.77 -22.14 -19.12
N TYR A 164 12.01 -21.90 -17.82
CA TYR A 164 12.51 -22.93 -16.91
C TYR A 164 11.55 -24.12 -16.82
N PHE A 165 10.25 -23.88 -16.59
CA PHE A 165 9.27 -24.96 -16.51
C PHE A 165 9.15 -25.74 -17.83
N TYR A 166 9.16 -25.04 -18.96
CA TYR A 166 9.17 -25.69 -20.27
C TYR A 166 10.35 -26.65 -20.41
N VAL A 167 11.55 -26.22 -20.02
CA VAL A 167 12.77 -27.04 -20.09
C VAL A 167 12.73 -28.21 -19.10
N THR A 168 12.26 -27.99 -17.87
CA THR A 168 12.25 -29.04 -16.83
C THR A 168 11.07 -30.01 -16.91
N GLU A 169 9.97 -29.64 -17.56
CA GLU A 169 8.84 -30.57 -17.82
C GLU A 169 9.04 -31.33 -19.14
N SER A 170 9.93 -30.87 -20.02
CA SER A 170 10.36 -31.62 -21.21
C SER A 170 11.40 -32.72 -20.93
N SER A 171 11.96 -32.79 -19.72
CA SER A 171 12.98 -33.78 -19.34
C SER A 171 12.44 -35.04 -18.65
N ASP A 172 11.12 -35.16 -18.43
CA ASP A 172 10.49 -36.33 -17.79
C ASP A 172 10.00 -37.38 -18.81
N CYS A 173 10.59 -37.43 -20.00
CA CYS A 173 10.27 -38.42 -21.03
C CYS A 173 11.55 -39.01 -21.62
N GLU A 174 12.23 -39.87 -20.87
CA GLU A 174 13.06 -40.96 -21.39
C GLU A 174 13.51 -41.84 -20.21
N ASP A 175 12.76 -42.93 -19.99
CA ASP A 175 13.26 -44.25 -19.56
C ASP A 175 12.20 -45.32 -19.90
#